data_AF-A0A9Q4AHB4-F1
#
_entry.id   AF-A0A9Q4AHB4-F1
#
_cell.length_a   1.000
_cell.length_b   1.000
_cell.length_c   1.000
_cell.angle_alpha   90.00
_cell.angle_beta   90.00
_cell.angle_gamma   90.00
#
_symmetry.space_group_name_H-M   'P 1'
#
loop_
_entity.id
_entity.type
_entity.pdbx_description
1 polymer ?
#
loop_
_entity_poly.entity_id
_entity_poly.type
_entity_poly.pdbx_seq_one_letter_code
_entity_poly.pdbx_strand_id
1 'polypeptide(L)'
;MKWSEYANLAQLSLEKFYLADTKEQFLNNFYPTENPEEDNKVFNYWWLAHLVEVRLDAYLRTKKQADLEIAENTYMHNKNRNGETLIHDFYDDMLWNALAAYRLYKETGKPIYLEDAQLVWQDLVDTGWNNIMGGGFAWRRPQMYYKNTPVNAPFIILSCWLYNELNETKYLEWAMKTYEWQTKVLVREDGFVEDGINRLEDGAIDYEWKFTYNQGVYIGANLELYRITKEAKYLDTANKTADTSLKELTEDGIFKDEGSGGDEGLFKGIFYRYFTDLIEETADKTYRDFVLNSCQILVESAKVDGYLLMGMNWKEKPSGKIPYSAELSGMIALEMAAKLER
;
A
#
# COMPACT_ATOMS: atom_id res chain seq x y z
N MET A 1 2.13 -11.25 24.75
CA MET A 1 1.14 -11.35 23.66
C MET A 1 1.92 -11.73 22.41
N LYS A 2 1.49 -12.79 21.72
CA LYS A 2 2.08 -13.23 20.44
C LYS A 2 1.81 -12.20 19.35
N TRP A 3 2.55 -12.23 18.25
CA TRP A 3 2.31 -11.31 17.12
C TRP A 3 0.91 -11.49 16.55
N SER A 4 0.45 -12.73 16.43
CA SER A 4 -0.93 -13.05 16.04
C SER A 4 -2.01 -12.47 16.96
N GLU A 5 -1.73 -12.30 18.25
CA GLU A 5 -2.64 -11.67 19.21
C GLU A 5 -2.57 -10.13 19.13
N TYR A 6 -1.39 -9.56 18.90
CA TYR A 6 -1.23 -8.12 18.64
C TYR A 6 -1.90 -7.69 17.33
N ALA A 7 -1.78 -8.48 16.26
CA ALA A 7 -2.51 -8.26 15.02
C ALA A 7 -4.03 -8.24 15.26
N ASN A 8 -4.56 -9.19 16.06
CA ASN A 8 -5.96 -9.18 16.45
C ASN A 8 -6.34 -7.92 17.26
N LEU A 9 -5.48 -7.46 18.17
CA LEU A 9 -5.73 -6.24 18.93
C LEU A 9 -5.75 -4.99 18.02
N ALA A 10 -4.85 -4.93 17.03
CA ALA A 10 -4.83 -3.85 16.03
C ALA A 10 -6.12 -3.81 15.20
N GLN A 11 -6.63 -4.97 14.77
CA GLN A 11 -7.93 -5.07 14.06
C GLN A 11 -9.10 -4.48 14.86
N LEU A 12 -9.09 -4.65 16.19
CA LEU A 12 -10.10 -4.11 17.08
C LEU A 12 -9.88 -2.61 17.40
N SER A 13 -8.64 -2.12 17.29
CA SER A 13 -8.27 -0.77 17.68
C SER A 13 -8.77 0.29 16.69
N LEU A 14 -8.88 -0.05 15.41
CA LEU A 14 -9.39 0.88 14.39
C LEU A 14 -10.78 1.43 14.75
N GLU A 15 -11.77 0.57 15.00
CA GLU A 15 -13.13 1.03 15.34
C GLU A 15 -13.19 1.64 16.74
N LYS A 16 -12.30 1.23 17.65
CA LYS A 16 -12.21 1.84 18.98
C LYS A 16 -11.91 3.35 18.93
N PHE A 17 -11.05 3.77 17.99
CA PHE A 17 -10.60 5.16 17.88
C PHE A 17 -11.29 5.92 16.75
N TYR A 18 -11.65 5.27 15.65
CA TYR A 18 -12.07 5.94 14.42
C TYR A 18 -13.51 5.68 14.01
N LEU A 19 -14.31 4.86 14.71
CA LEU A 19 -15.71 4.67 14.36
C LEU A 19 -16.46 6.02 14.34
N ALA A 20 -17.10 6.34 13.21
CA ALA A 20 -17.85 7.57 13.03
C ALA A 20 -19.26 7.50 13.63
N ASP A 21 -19.87 8.66 13.84
CA ASP A 21 -21.23 8.75 14.40
C ASP A 21 -22.32 8.21 13.44
N THR A 22 -22.03 8.16 12.14
CA THR A 22 -22.96 7.71 11.10
C THR A 22 -22.40 6.53 10.32
N LYS A 23 -23.30 5.65 9.86
CA LYS A 23 -22.92 4.47 9.06
C LYS A 23 -22.44 4.88 7.66
N GLU A 24 -22.95 5.99 7.16
CA GLU A 24 -22.58 6.59 5.88
C GLU A 24 -21.12 7.08 5.89
N GLN A 25 -20.66 7.64 7.01
CA GLN A 25 -19.26 8.04 7.18
C GLN A 25 -18.35 6.83 7.46
N PHE A 26 -18.84 5.86 8.24
CA PHE A 26 -18.13 4.66 8.71
C PHE A 26 -16.94 4.96 9.63
N LEU A 27 -15.90 5.63 9.14
CA LEU A 27 -14.71 5.98 9.90
C LEU A 27 -14.43 7.49 9.83
N ASN A 28 -14.10 8.09 10.97
CA ASN A 28 -13.51 9.43 11.03
C ASN A 28 -12.09 9.37 10.47
N ASN A 29 -11.67 10.42 9.76
CA ASN A 29 -10.33 10.51 9.19
C ASN A 29 -9.23 10.59 10.25
N PHE A 30 -9.54 11.17 11.42
CA PHE A 30 -8.58 11.44 12.48
C PHE A 30 -9.10 11.05 13.86
N TYR A 31 -8.17 10.80 14.77
CA TYR A 31 -8.40 10.71 16.20
C TYR A 31 -7.39 11.59 16.97
N PRO A 32 -7.83 12.43 17.93
CA PRO A 32 -9.21 12.85 18.13
C PRO A 32 -9.77 13.65 16.94
N THR A 33 -11.09 13.68 16.80
CA THR A 33 -11.80 14.53 15.81
C THR A 33 -12.67 15.55 16.55
N GLU A 34 -12.19 16.79 16.67
CA GLU A 34 -12.92 17.86 17.36
C GLU A 34 -14.03 18.46 16.51
N ASN A 35 -13.85 18.49 15.18
CA ASN A 35 -14.84 18.96 14.22
C ASN A 35 -15.04 17.91 13.12
N PRO A 36 -15.86 16.87 13.35
CA PRO A 36 -16.07 15.79 12.39
C PRO A 36 -16.56 16.25 11.02
N GLU A 37 -17.30 17.35 10.93
CA GLU A 37 -17.79 17.87 9.64
C GLU A 37 -16.64 18.38 8.77
N GLU A 38 -15.68 19.10 9.35
CA GLU A 38 -14.50 19.58 8.64
C GLU A 38 -13.50 18.46 8.37
N ASP A 39 -13.22 17.67 9.41
CA ASP A 39 -12.18 16.64 9.39
C ASP A 39 -12.50 15.49 8.44
N ASN A 40 -13.79 15.24 8.18
CA ASN A 40 -14.27 14.18 7.30
C ASN A 40 -14.66 14.66 5.89
N LYS A 41 -14.40 15.92 5.53
CA LYS A 41 -14.67 16.41 4.16
C LYS A 41 -13.94 15.61 3.10
N VAL A 42 -12.71 15.21 3.38
CA VAL A 42 -11.91 14.40 2.47
C VAL A 42 -12.39 12.96 2.53
N PHE A 43 -12.88 12.46 1.40
CA PHE A 43 -13.11 11.03 1.22
C PHE A 43 -11.79 10.37 0.85
N ASN A 44 -11.12 9.76 1.84
CA ASN A 44 -9.86 9.05 1.64
C ASN A 44 -10.09 7.67 0.97
N TYR A 45 -10.46 7.71 -0.31
CA TYR A 45 -10.79 6.54 -1.13
C TYR A 45 -9.66 5.49 -1.13
N TRP A 46 -8.41 5.92 -1.20
CA TRP A 46 -7.25 5.02 -1.21
C TRP A 46 -6.86 4.49 0.17
N TRP A 47 -7.19 5.18 1.27
CA TRP A 47 -6.95 4.63 2.62
C TRP A 47 -7.90 3.45 2.87
N LEU A 48 -9.16 3.56 2.44
CA LEU A 48 -10.13 2.48 2.54
C LEU A 48 -9.76 1.26 1.67
N ALA A 49 -9.06 1.45 0.55
CA ALA A 49 -8.51 0.33 -0.23
C ALA A 49 -7.54 -0.52 0.60
N HIS A 50 -6.65 0.14 1.35
CA HIS A 50 -5.71 -0.53 2.26
C HIS A 50 -6.40 -1.10 3.50
N LEU A 51 -7.51 -0.50 3.93
CA LEU A 51 -8.36 -1.12 4.95
C LEU A 51 -8.92 -2.47 4.46
N VAL A 52 -9.40 -2.57 3.22
CA VAL A 52 -9.83 -3.86 2.64
C VAL A 52 -8.70 -4.89 2.71
N GLU A 53 -7.49 -4.51 2.30
CA GLU A 53 -6.34 -5.40 2.34
C GLU A 53 -5.97 -5.87 3.74
N VAL A 54 -5.96 -5.00 4.75
CA VAL A 54 -5.62 -5.39 6.12
C VAL A 54 -6.73 -6.20 6.80
N ARG A 55 -8.00 -6.02 6.39
CA ARG A 55 -9.10 -6.92 6.78
C ARG A 55 -8.95 -8.30 6.13
N LEU A 56 -8.51 -8.36 4.88
CA LEU A 56 -8.14 -9.61 4.22
C LEU A 56 -6.96 -10.30 4.90
N ASP A 57 -5.97 -9.56 5.37
CA ASP A 57 -4.85 -10.14 6.12
C ASP A 57 -5.34 -10.85 7.40
N ALA A 58 -6.28 -10.25 8.13
CA ALA A 58 -6.93 -10.90 9.26
C ALA A 58 -7.66 -12.19 8.84
N TYR A 59 -8.44 -12.16 7.76
CA TYR A 59 -9.08 -13.36 7.23
C TYR A 59 -8.06 -14.44 6.87
N LEU A 60 -6.96 -14.09 6.21
CA LEU A 60 -5.91 -15.04 5.85
C LEU A 60 -5.23 -15.65 7.08
N ARG A 61 -5.12 -14.88 8.17
CA ARG A 61 -4.59 -15.34 9.45
C ARG A 61 -5.57 -16.27 10.18
N THR A 62 -6.85 -15.91 10.27
CA THR A 62 -7.84 -16.59 11.14
C THR A 62 -8.65 -17.67 10.43
N LYS A 63 -8.81 -17.55 9.10
CA LYS A 63 -9.72 -18.33 8.23
C LYS A 63 -11.19 -18.27 8.67
N LYS A 64 -11.60 -17.24 9.41
CA LYS A 64 -12.99 -17.05 9.86
C LYS A 64 -13.79 -16.30 8.81
N GLN A 65 -14.96 -16.85 8.45
CA GLN A 65 -15.84 -16.22 7.45
C GLN A 65 -16.25 -14.79 7.82
N ALA A 66 -16.47 -14.51 9.11
CA ALA A 66 -16.81 -13.16 9.58
C ALA A 66 -15.73 -12.12 9.23
N ASP A 67 -14.45 -12.50 9.21
CA ASP A 67 -13.36 -11.58 8.87
C ASP A 67 -13.36 -11.28 7.35
N LEU A 68 -13.74 -12.26 6.52
CA LEU A 68 -13.92 -12.06 5.08
C LEU A 68 -15.13 -11.15 4.79
N GLU A 69 -16.25 -11.36 5.49
CA GLU A 69 -17.44 -10.51 5.36
C GLU A 69 -17.13 -9.04 5.71
N ILE A 70 -16.28 -8.79 6.72
CA ILE A 70 -15.82 -7.43 7.04
C ILE A 70 -15.03 -6.82 5.88
N ALA A 71 -14.14 -7.59 5.24
CA ALA A 71 -13.39 -7.11 4.07
C ALA A 71 -14.31 -6.80 2.87
N GLU A 72 -15.26 -7.69 2.57
CA GLU A 72 -16.25 -7.47 1.49
C GLU A 72 -17.12 -6.24 1.76
N ASN A 73 -17.62 -6.08 2.99
CA ASN A 73 -18.43 -4.93 3.38
C ASN A 73 -17.64 -3.62 3.31
N THR A 74 -16.37 -3.64 3.72
CA THR A 74 -15.47 -2.47 3.60
C THR A 74 -15.28 -2.08 2.14
N TYR A 75 -15.05 -3.05 1.26
CA TYR A 75 -14.87 -2.81 -0.17
C TYR A 75 -16.13 -2.24 -0.82
N MET A 76 -17.29 -2.84 -0.54
CA MET A 76 -18.57 -2.34 -1.06
C MET A 76 -18.88 -0.94 -0.54
N HIS A 77 -18.59 -0.65 0.74
CA HIS A 77 -18.72 0.69 1.30
C HIS A 77 -17.86 1.70 0.50
N ASN A 78 -16.59 1.37 0.28
CA ASN A 78 -15.66 2.26 -0.43
C ASN A 78 -16.11 2.51 -1.88
N LYS A 79 -16.43 1.44 -2.61
CA LYS A 79 -16.92 1.51 -3.99
C LYS A 79 -18.22 2.32 -4.09
N ASN A 80 -19.16 2.12 -3.17
CA ASN A 80 -20.44 2.84 -3.17
C ASN A 80 -20.26 4.34 -2.85
N ARG A 81 -19.37 4.70 -1.91
CA ARG A 81 -19.02 6.11 -1.66
C ARG A 81 -18.38 6.79 -2.86
N ASN A 82 -17.67 6.04 -3.69
CA ASN A 82 -17.14 6.52 -4.97
C ASN A 82 -18.15 6.48 -6.14
N GLY A 83 -19.45 6.32 -5.86
CA GLY A 83 -20.49 6.29 -6.91
C GLY A 83 -20.62 4.94 -7.61
N GLU A 84 -20.45 3.84 -6.86
CA GLU A 84 -20.62 2.45 -7.31
C GLU A 84 -19.61 2.00 -8.39
N THR A 85 -18.45 2.66 -8.46
CA THR A 85 -17.38 2.36 -9.43
C THR A 85 -16.00 2.50 -8.81
N LEU A 86 -14.99 1.84 -9.40
CA LEU A 86 -13.59 2.11 -9.07
C LEU A 86 -12.96 3.21 -9.94
N ILE A 87 -13.68 3.74 -10.92
CA ILE A 87 -13.19 4.86 -11.73
C ILE A 87 -13.07 6.11 -10.86
N HIS A 88 -11.89 6.73 -10.88
CA HIS A 88 -11.56 7.91 -10.11
C HIS A 88 -10.65 8.85 -10.93
N ASP A 89 -10.42 10.06 -10.45
CA ASP A 89 -9.54 11.05 -11.11
C ASP A 89 -8.05 10.76 -10.90
N PHE A 90 -7.72 10.09 -9.79
CA PHE A 90 -6.36 9.71 -9.39
C PHE A 90 -6.12 8.25 -9.75
N TYR A 91 -5.14 7.99 -10.62
CA TYR A 91 -4.89 6.64 -11.17
C TYR A 91 -4.28 5.69 -10.14
N ASP A 92 -3.51 6.22 -9.19
CA ASP A 92 -2.96 5.50 -8.04
C ASP A 92 -4.07 5.04 -7.10
N ASP A 93 -5.01 5.92 -6.76
CA ASP A 93 -6.19 5.57 -5.96
C ASP A 93 -7.00 4.42 -6.59
N MET A 94 -7.16 4.44 -7.92
CA MET A 94 -7.81 3.36 -8.66
C MET A 94 -7.01 2.06 -8.51
N LEU A 95 -5.69 2.10 -8.67
CA LEU A 95 -4.81 0.94 -8.59
C LEU A 95 -4.82 0.30 -7.20
N TRP A 96 -4.77 1.08 -6.12
CA TRP A 96 -4.88 0.54 -4.77
C TRP A 96 -6.17 -0.24 -4.56
N ASN A 97 -7.28 0.29 -5.09
CA ASN A 97 -8.57 -0.41 -5.04
C ASN A 97 -8.61 -1.63 -5.96
N ALA A 98 -7.97 -1.61 -7.13
CA ALA A 98 -7.88 -2.76 -8.02
C ALA A 98 -7.05 -3.90 -7.43
N LEU A 99 -5.96 -3.59 -6.70
CA LEU A 99 -5.18 -4.59 -5.96
C LEU A 99 -6.03 -5.23 -4.85
N ALA A 100 -6.77 -4.43 -4.08
CA ALA A 100 -7.70 -4.93 -3.08
C ALA A 100 -8.83 -5.79 -3.70
N ALA A 101 -9.38 -5.36 -4.84
CA ALA A 101 -10.39 -6.10 -5.59
C ALA A 101 -9.84 -7.46 -6.06
N TYR A 102 -8.65 -7.50 -6.64
CA TYR A 102 -8.04 -8.76 -7.06
C TYR A 102 -7.83 -9.72 -5.90
N ARG A 103 -7.34 -9.23 -4.75
CA ARG A 103 -7.20 -10.08 -3.56
C ARG A 103 -8.55 -10.59 -3.03
N LEU A 104 -9.60 -9.75 -3.04
CA LEU A 104 -10.96 -10.20 -2.71
C LEU A 104 -11.47 -11.27 -3.68
N TYR A 105 -11.20 -11.12 -4.98
CA TYR A 105 -11.52 -12.15 -5.97
C TYR A 105 -10.86 -13.48 -5.63
N LYS A 106 -9.57 -13.50 -5.26
CA LYS A 106 -8.86 -14.73 -4.91
C LYS A 106 -9.48 -15.46 -3.73
N GLU A 107 -9.98 -14.73 -2.73
CA GLU A 107 -10.54 -15.34 -1.51
C GLU A 107 -12.04 -15.65 -1.60
N THR A 108 -12.79 -14.94 -2.45
CA THR A 108 -14.26 -15.09 -2.55
C THR A 108 -14.71 -15.87 -3.79
N GLY A 109 -13.90 -15.88 -4.85
CA GLY A 109 -14.26 -16.40 -6.17
C GLY A 109 -15.36 -15.60 -6.89
N LYS A 110 -15.78 -14.44 -6.37
CA LYS A 110 -16.85 -13.63 -6.96
C LYS A 110 -16.32 -12.86 -8.19
N PRO A 111 -16.85 -13.10 -9.41
CA PRO A 111 -16.31 -12.51 -10.64
C PRO A 111 -16.28 -10.99 -10.67
N ILE A 112 -17.23 -10.32 -10.00
CA ILE A 112 -17.33 -8.86 -9.96
C ILE A 112 -16.03 -8.17 -9.49
N TYR A 113 -15.29 -8.79 -8.57
CA TYR A 113 -14.04 -8.21 -8.06
C TYR A 113 -12.90 -8.33 -9.08
N LEU A 114 -12.88 -9.39 -9.89
CA LEU A 114 -11.94 -9.52 -11.00
C LEU A 114 -12.29 -8.53 -12.13
N GLU A 115 -13.58 -8.40 -12.45
CA GLU A 115 -14.09 -7.43 -13.43
C GLU A 115 -13.72 -6.00 -13.03
N ASP A 116 -13.87 -5.64 -11.75
CA ASP A 116 -13.45 -4.34 -11.21
C ASP A 116 -11.94 -4.10 -11.36
N ALA A 117 -11.12 -5.11 -11.05
CA ALA A 117 -9.66 -5.01 -11.20
C ALA A 117 -9.25 -4.85 -12.69
N GLN A 118 -9.91 -5.58 -13.59
CA GLN A 118 -9.69 -5.46 -15.04
C GLN A 118 -10.15 -4.10 -15.59
N LEU A 119 -11.28 -3.56 -15.09
CA LEU A 119 -11.78 -2.24 -15.47
C LEU A 119 -10.75 -1.16 -15.19
N VAL A 120 -10.18 -1.14 -13.99
CA VAL A 120 -9.13 -0.18 -13.62
C VAL A 120 -7.91 -0.36 -14.52
N TRP A 121 -7.41 -1.58 -14.68
CA TRP A 121 -6.26 -1.84 -15.53
C TRP A 121 -6.47 -1.32 -16.96
N GLN A 122 -7.66 -1.55 -17.52
CA GLN A 122 -8.01 -1.12 -18.87
C GLN A 122 -8.12 0.41 -18.97
N ASP A 123 -8.73 1.10 -17.99
CA ASP A 123 -8.81 2.57 -17.98
C ASP A 123 -7.43 3.23 -17.96
N LEU A 124 -6.48 2.68 -17.20
CA LEU A 124 -5.10 3.18 -17.20
C LEU A 124 -4.44 2.99 -18.58
N VAL A 125 -4.58 1.80 -19.18
CA VAL A 125 -4.03 1.51 -20.52
C VAL A 125 -4.62 2.45 -21.58
N ASP A 126 -5.92 2.70 -21.52
CA ASP A 126 -6.63 3.49 -22.54
C ASP A 126 -6.42 5.00 -22.38
N THR A 127 -6.22 5.47 -21.15
CA THR A 127 -6.25 6.92 -20.85
C THR A 127 -5.02 7.46 -20.12
N GLY A 128 -4.35 6.63 -19.32
CA GLY A 128 -3.30 7.04 -18.37
C GLY A 128 -1.89 7.12 -18.97
N TRP A 129 -1.57 6.30 -19.98
CA TRP A 129 -0.23 6.24 -20.57
C TRP A 129 -0.04 7.28 -21.69
N ASN A 130 1.09 7.99 -21.69
CA ASN A 130 1.51 8.82 -22.82
C ASN A 130 3.04 8.97 -22.89
N ASN A 131 3.56 9.54 -23.98
CA ASN A 131 5.00 9.66 -24.24
C ASN A 131 5.69 10.88 -23.57
N ILE A 132 4.99 11.69 -22.77
CA ILE A 132 5.62 12.73 -21.95
C ILE A 132 6.59 12.04 -20.97
N MET A 133 7.80 12.58 -20.79
CA MET A 133 8.90 11.93 -20.07
C MET A 133 9.27 10.53 -20.59
N GLY A 134 9.05 10.28 -21.89
CA GLY A 134 9.44 9.04 -22.55
C GLY A 134 8.54 7.83 -22.27
N GLY A 135 7.39 8.03 -21.63
CA GLY A 135 6.47 6.97 -21.23
C GLY A 135 5.89 7.20 -19.84
N GLY A 136 5.38 6.13 -19.24
CA GLY A 136 4.83 6.14 -17.88
C GLY A 136 3.38 6.60 -17.82
N PHE A 137 2.65 6.03 -16.88
CA PHE A 137 1.30 6.46 -16.53
C PHE A 137 1.36 7.77 -15.74
N ALA A 138 0.41 8.65 -16.02
CA ALA A 138 0.23 9.88 -15.28
C ALA A 138 -0.33 9.65 -13.88
N TRP A 139 -0.11 10.60 -12.97
CA TRP A 139 -0.68 10.57 -11.62
C TRP A 139 -2.21 10.64 -11.63
N ARG A 140 -2.78 11.62 -12.35
CA ARG A 140 -4.21 11.93 -12.34
C ARG A 140 -4.65 12.57 -13.65
N ARG A 141 -5.94 12.46 -13.98
CA ARG A 141 -6.51 12.93 -15.25
C ARG A 141 -6.20 14.39 -15.58
N PRO A 142 -6.26 15.35 -14.64
CA PRO A 142 -5.95 16.75 -14.97
C PRO A 142 -4.45 17.06 -15.10
N GLN A 143 -3.56 16.11 -14.79
CA GLN A 143 -2.12 16.33 -14.71
C GLN A 143 -1.35 15.24 -15.48
N MET A 144 -1.73 15.03 -16.74
CA MET A 144 -1.23 13.95 -17.61
C MET A 144 0.29 13.97 -17.87
N TYR A 145 0.96 15.07 -17.56
CA TYR A 145 2.40 15.26 -17.73
C TYR A 145 3.24 14.81 -16.53
N TYR A 146 2.63 14.67 -15.35
CA TYR A 146 3.32 14.24 -14.13
C TYR A 146 3.28 12.72 -14.01
N LYS A 147 4.45 12.08 -13.97
CA LYS A 147 4.59 10.62 -13.91
C LYS A 147 5.23 10.23 -12.59
N ASN A 148 4.60 9.30 -11.86
CA ASN A 148 5.04 8.97 -10.51
C ASN A 148 5.00 7.46 -10.23
N THR A 149 5.88 7.03 -9.32
CA THR A 149 5.99 5.65 -8.84
C THR A 149 4.67 5.09 -8.28
N PRO A 150 3.85 5.85 -7.51
CA PRO A 150 2.57 5.39 -6.95
C PRO A 150 1.56 4.87 -7.98
N VAL A 151 1.69 5.28 -9.24
CA VAL A 151 0.87 4.70 -10.33
C VAL A 151 1.63 3.57 -11.02
N ASN A 152 2.87 3.83 -11.42
CA ASN A 152 3.58 2.93 -12.32
C ASN A 152 3.96 1.59 -11.66
N ALA A 153 4.38 1.59 -10.40
CA ALA A 153 4.75 0.35 -9.71
C ALA A 153 3.53 -0.51 -9.32
N PRO A 154 2.43 0.01 -8.74
CA PRO A 154 1.21 -0.78 -8.53
C PRO A 154 0.58 -1.30 -9.82
N PHE A 155 0.69 -0.56 -10.94
CA PHE A 155 0.25 -1.06 -12.24
C PHE A 155 1.03 -2.31 -12.70
N ILE A 156 2.34 -2.36 -12.46
CA ILE A 156 3.16 -3.55 -12.78
C ILE A 156 2.67 -4.75 -11.94
N ILE A 157 2.44 -4.55 -10.64
CA ILE A 157 1.92 -5.60 -9.75
C ILE A 157 0.58 -6.13 -10.26
N LEU A 158 -0.39 -5.24 -10.50
CA LEU A 158 -1.71 -5.61 -11.00
C LEU A 158 -1.63 -6.33 -12.36
N SER A 159 -0.77 -5.85 -13.26
CA SER A 159 -0.55 -6.47 -14.56
C SER A 159 -0.01 -7.90 -14.43
N CYS A 160 0.94 -8.14 -13.52
CA CYS A 160 1.47 -9.48 -13.28
C CYS A 160 0.42 -10.41 -12.68
N TRP A 161 -0.38 -9.92 -11.73
CA TRP A 161 -1.50 -10.67 -11.15
C TRP A 161 -2.54 -11.06 -12.20
N LEU A 162 -2.95 -10.12 -13.06
CA LEU A 162 -3.87 -10.39 -14.17
C LEU A 162 -3.27 -11.32 -15.23
N TYR A 163 -1.96 -11.23 -15.51
CA TYR A 163 -1.27 -12.17 -16.40
C TYR A 163 -1.34 -13.61 -15.87
N ASN A 164 -1.06 -13.82 -14.58
CA ASN A 164 -1.12 -15.13 -13.97
C ASN A 164 -2.54 -15.70 -13.93
N GLU A 165 -3.54 -14.83 -13.76
CA GLU A 165 -4.95 -15.22 -13.69
C GLU A 165 -5.57 -15.54 -15.05
N LEU A 166 -5.27 -14.72 -16.07
CA LEU A 166 -5.99 -14.74 -17.35
C LEU A 166 -5.13 -15.29 -18.50
N ASN A 167 -3.82 -15.41 -18.30
CA ASN A 167 -2.86 -15.92 -19.27
C ASN A 167 -2.87 -15.19 -20.64
N GLU A 168 -3.28 -13.92 -20.66
CA GLU A 168 -3.23 -13.06 -21.86
C GLU A 168 -1.91 -12.28 -21.92
N THR A 169 -1.20 -12.34 -23.05
CA THR A 169 0.15 -11.75 -23.20
C THR A 169 0.19 -10.24 -22.97
N LYS A 170 -0.89 -9.52 -23.30
CA LYS A 170 -1.02 -8.07 -23.12
C LYS A 170 -0.68 -7.61 -21.70
N TYR A 171 -1.04 -8.41 -20.69
CA TYR A 171 -0.78 -8.07 -19.28
C TYR A 171 0.72 -8.08 -18.97
N LEU A 172 1.44 -9.11 -19.40
CA LEU A 172 2.90 -9.18 -19.22
C LEU A 172 3.63 -8.14 -20.08
N GLU A 173 3.18 -7.90 -21.31
CA GLU A 173 3.75 -6.87 -22.19
C GLU A 173 3.67 -5.48 -21.55
N TRP A 174 2.53 -5.14 -20.96
CA TRP A 174 2.34 -3.88 -20.23
C TRP A 174 3.14 -3.82 -18.92
N ALA A 175 3.23 -4.93 -18.18
CA ALA A 175 4.08 -5.01 -16.99
C ALA A 175 5.54 -4.71 -17.33
N MET A 176 6.08 -5.36 -18.36
CA MET A 176 7.46 -5.20 -18.82
C MET A 176 7.73 -3.78 -19.34
N LYS A 177 6.85 -3.26 -20.20
CA LYS A 177 6.95 -1.88 -20.73
C LYS A 177 6.99 -0.83 -19.62
N THR A 178 6.15 -1.00 -18.61
CA THR A 178 6.08 -0.07 -17.48
C THR A 178 7.30 -0.20 -16.57
N TYR A 179 7.74 -1.43 -16.30
CA TYR A 179 8.94 -1.70 -15.50
C TYR A 179 10.21 -1.12 -16.15
N GLU A 180 10.37 -1.26 -17.47
CA GLU A 180 11.50 -0.68 -18.20
C GLU A 180 11.52 0.85 -18.07
N TRP A 181 10.37 1.52 -18.21
CA TRP A 181 10.26 2.96 -18.02
C TRP A 181 10.56 3.36 -16.57
N GLN A 182 9.89 2.73 -15.60
CA GLN A 182 10.04 3.02 -14.16
C GLN A 182 11.51 2.92 -13.74
N THR A 183 12.15 1.80 -14.08
CA THR A 183 13.54 1.53 -13.70
C THR A 183 14.51 2.52 -14.34
N LYS A 184 14.26 2.91 -15.59
CA LYS A 184 15.12 3.87 -16.30
C LYS A 184 14.98 5.30 -15.78
N VAL A 185 13.78 5.71 -15.37
CA VAL A 185 13.46 7.12 -15.12
C VAL A 185 13.45 7.46 -13.63
N LEU A 186 12.96 6.56 -12.78
CA LEU A 186 12.67 6.84 -11.36
C LEU A 186 13.43 5.94 -10.38
N VAL A 187 14.42 5.16 -10.84
CA VAL A 187 15.19 4.27 -9.96
C VAL A 187 16.68 4.59 -10.08
N ARG A 188 17.30 4.88 -8.94
CA ARG A 188 18.75 5.11 -8.83
C ARG A 188 19.52 3.80 -9.06
N GLU A 189 20.80 3.92 -9.40
CA GLU A 189 21.70 2.77 -9.60
C GLU A 189 21.81 1.84 -8.37
N ASP A 190 21.70 2.43 -7.18
CA ASP A 190 21.68 1.73 -5.90
C ASP A 190 20.29 1.22 -5.48
N GLY A 191 19.30 1.26 -6.37
CA GLY A 191 17.97 0.68 -6.15
C GLY A 191 17.01 1.57 -5.37
N PHE A 192 17.40 2.79 -4.95
CA PHE A 192 16.47 3.74 -4.36
C PHE A 192 15.47 4.24 -5.41
N VAL A 193 14.21 4.38 -5.02
CA VAL A 193 13.10 4.74 -5.90
C VAL A 193 12.63 6.16 -5.60
N GLU A 194 12.63 7.00 -6.64
CA GLU A 194 12.18 8.39 -6.59
C GLU A 194 10.65 8.48 -6.72
N ASP A 195 10.03 9.49 -6.10
CA ASP A 195 8.56 9.59 -6.08
C ASP A 195 7.98 9.84 -7.47
N GLY A 196 8.52 10.83 -8.19
CA GLY A 196 8.03 11.18 -9.51
C GLY A 196 8.89 12.18 -10.27
N ILE A 197 8.48 12.41 -11.52
CA ILE A 197 9.17 13.28 -12.47
C ILE A 197 8.17 14.20 -13.17
N ASN A 198 8.59 15.44 -13.39
CA ASN A 198 7.87 16.46 -14.16
C ASN A 198 6.57 16.93 -13.49
N ARG A 199 6.54 16.98 -12.15
CA ARG A 199 5.37 17.45 -11.39
C ARG A 199 5.02 18.91 -11.67
N LEU A 200 6.04 19.73 -11.85
CA LEU A 200 5.95 21.18 -12.09
C LEU A 200 6.20 21.57 -13.57
N GLU A 201 6.11 20.61 -14.50
CA GLU A 201 6.35 20.83 -15.94
C GLU A 201 7.77 21.30 -16.29
N ASP A 202 8.75 21.02 -15.43
CA ASP A 202 10.17 21.40 -15.57
C ASP A 202 11.09 20.21 -15.92
N GLY A 203 10.53 19.01 -16.05
CA GLY A 203 11.27 17.77 -16.29
C GLY A 203 12.10 17.28 -15.11
N ALA A 204 11.98 17.89 -13.92
CA ALA A 204 12.76 17.52 -12.74
C ALA A 204 12.16 16.33 -11.99
N ILE A 205 13.03 15.57 -11.33
CA ILE A 205 12.65 14.51 -10.37
C ILE A 205 12.56 15.12 -8.97
N ASP A 206 11.58 14.68 -8.19
CA ASP A 206 11.35 15.11 -6.81
C ASP A 206 12.29 14.39 -5.81
N TYR A 207 13.61 14.64 -5.88
CA TYR A 207 14.63 13.91 -5.10
C TYR A 207 14.51 14.02 -3.56
N GLU A 208 13.82 15.05 -3.06
CA GLU A 208 13.61 15.25 -1.61
C GLU A 208 12.41 14.43 -1.10
N TRP A 209 11.57 13.89 -1.99
CA TRP A 209 10.39 13.10 -1.66
C TRP A 209 10.76 11.63 -1.52
N LYS A 210 11.36 11.31 -0.36
CA LYS A 210 11.92 10.00 -0.03
C LYS A 210 10.93 9.17 0.79
N PHE A 211 10.02 8.51 0.10
CA PHE A 211 8.93 7.78 0.76
C PHE A 211 9.08 6.27 0.69
N THR A 212 8.72 5.58 1.78
CA THR A 212 8.91 4.14 1.93
C THR A 212 8.02 3.34 0.98
N TYR A 213 6.79 3.79 0.73
CA TYR A 213 5.85 3.05 -0.10
C TYR A 213 6.33 2.89 -1.55
N ASN A 214 7.01 3.90 -2.12
CA ASN A 214 7.60 3.80 -3.45
C ASN A 214 8.59 2.62 -3.54
N GLN A 215 9.39 2.45 -2.48
CA GLN A 215 10.34 1.34 -2.37
C GLN A 215 9.59 0.02 -2.24
N GLY A 216 8.55 -0.02 -1.40
CA GLY A 216 7.70 -1.19 -1.19
C GLY A 216 7.07 -1.71 -2.48
N VAL A 217 6.38 -0.86 -3.23
CA VAL A 217 5.74 -1.29 -4.49
C VAL A 217 6.74 -1.68 -5.57
N TYR A 218 7.93 -1.08 -5.58
CA TYR A 218 8.97 -1.49 -6.52
C TYR A 218 9.58 -2.84 -6.15
N ILE A 219 9.75 -3.15 -4.86
CA ILE A 219 10.05 -4.50 -4.37
C ILE A 219 8.97 -5.48 -4.84
N GLY A 220 7.69 -5.16 -4.62
CA GLY A 220 6.56 -5.98 -5.05
C GLY A 220 6.56 -6.24 -6.56
N ALA A 221 6.73 -5.20 -7.37
CA ALA A 221 6.80 -5.30 -8.83
C ALA A 221 7.95 -6.20 -9.30
N ASN A 222 9.14 -6.08 -8.68
CA ASN A 222 10.27 -6.96 -8.97
C ASN A 222 9.98 -8.41 -8.59
N LEU A 223 9.39 -8.67 -7.43
CA LEU A 223 9.05 -10.03 -7.00
C LEU A 223 8.03 -10.69 -7.94
N GLU A 224 7.01 -9.95 -8.39
CA GLU A 224 6.04 -10.47 -9.35
C GLU A 224 6.69 -10.83 -10.70
N LEU A 225 7.54 -9.95 -11.23
CA LEU A 225 8.28 -10.23 -12.46
C LEU A 225 9.28 -11.38 -12.29
N TYR A 226 9.94 -11.49 -11.13
CA TYR A 226 10.79 -12.64 -10.82
C TYR A 226 9.99 -13.94 -10.81
N ARG A 227 8.80 -13.94 -10.21
CA ARG A 227 7.93 -15.12 -10.14
C ARG A 227 7.51 -15.61 -11.53
N ILE A 228 7.26 -14.70 -12.46
CA ILE A 228 6.88 -15.01 -13.85
C ILE A 228 8.08 -15.42 -14.70
N THR A 229 9.15 -14.63 -14.69
CA THR A 229 10.27 -14.75 -15.65
C THR A 229 11.42 -15.62 -15.16
N LYS A 230 11.57 -15.74 -13.83
CA LYS A 230 12.72 -16.37 -13.14
C LYS A 230 14.07 -15.73 -13.47
N GLU A 231 14.10 -14.51 -14.03
CA GLU A 231 15.34 -13.79 -14.25
C GLU A 231 15.89 -13.20 -12.95
N ALA A 232 17.13 -13.58 -12.59
CA ALA A 232 17.76 -13.19 -11.32
C ALA A 232 17.81 -11.68 -11.09
N LYS A 233 17.91 -10.88 -12.17
CA LYS A 233 18.01 -9.41 -12.11
C LYS A 233 16.88 -8.76 -11.29
N TYR A 234 15.67 -9.35 -11.30
CA TYR A 234 14.53 -8.81 -10.57
C TYR A 234 14.68 -9.04 -9.07
N LEU A 235 15.09 -10.24 -8.66
CA LEU A 235 15.34 -10.54 -7.25
C LEU A 235 16.54 -9.75 -6.71
N ASP A 236 17.61 -9.61 -7.51
CA ASP A 236 18.78 -8.80 -7.16
C ASP A 236 18.40 -7.33 -6.95
N THR A 237 17.52 -6.80 -7.81
CA THR A 237 17.01 -5.43 -7.70
C THR A 237 16.12 -5.26 -6.47
N ALA A 238 15.22 -6.20 -6.20
CA ALA A 238 14.37 -6.17 -5.00
C ALA A 238 15.21 -6.13 -3.70
N ASN A 239 16.27 -6.95 -3.61
CA ASN A 239 17.20 -6.92 -2.48
C ASN A 239 17.92 -5.58 -2.37
N LYS A 240 18.42 -5.05 -3.48
CA LYS A 240 19.12 -3.76 -3.50
C LYS A 240 18.23 -2.60 -3.04
N THR A 241 16.98 -2.57 -3.50
CA THR A 241 15.99 -1.58 -3.05
C THR A 241 15.70 -1.71 -1.56
N ALA A 242 15.55 -2.92 -1.05
CA ALA A 242 15.33 -3.15 0.38
C ALA A 242 16.53 -2.69 1.23
N ASP A 243 17.76 -3.08 0.87
CA ASP A 243 19.00 -2.67 1.54
C ASP A 243 19.13 -1.14 1.62
N THR A 244 18.97 -0.46 0.48
CA THR A 244 19.08 1.00 0.39
C THR A 244 17.97 1.69 1.17
N SER A 245 16.75 1.15 1.16
CA SER A 245 15.62 1.66 1.96
C SER A 245 15.91 1.60 3.45
N LEU A 246 16.34 0.45 3.97
CA LEU A 246 16.67 0.29 5.38
C LEU A 246 17.82 1.23 5.77
N LYS A 247 18.82 1.37 4.92
CA LYS A 247 19.97 2.25 5.15
C LYS A 247 19.60 3.74 5.21
N GLU A 248 18.79 4.24 4.28
CA GLU A 248 18.52 5.68 4.15
C GLU A 248 17.29 6.14 4.96
N LEU A 249 16.24 5.32 5.05
CA LEU A 249 14.93 5.71 5.55
C LEU A 249 14.67 5.30 7.00
N THR A 250 15.55 4.49 7.61
CA THR A 250 15.40 4.06 9.01
C THR A 250 16.39 4.76 9.94
N GLU A 251 16.00 4.88 11.20
CA GLU A 251 16.82 5.36 12.31
C GLU A 251 16.33 4.67 13.59
N ASP A 252 17.26 4.30 14.48
CA ASP A 252 16.94 3.67 15.77
C ASP A 252 15.99 2.45 15.69
N GLY A 253 16.03 1.68 14.60
CA GLY A 253 15.24 0.46 14.42
C GLY A 253 13.80 0.68 13.94
N ILE A 254 13.43 1.89 13.54
CA ILE A 254 12.13 2.22 12.93
C ILE A 254 12.32 3.08 11.67
N PHE A 255 11.28 3.20 10.85
CA PHE A 255 11.27 4.22 9.80
C PHE A 255 11.19 5.63 10.41
N LYS A 256 11.89 6.58 9.78
CA LYS A 256 11.81 8.01 10.09
C LYS A 256 10.42 8.54 9.73
N ASP A 257 10.07 9.70 10.27
CA ASP A 257 8.84 10.40 9.87
C ASP A 257 8.95 10.88 8.42
N GLU A 258 7.89 10.65 7.65
CA GLU A 258 7.83 10.92 6.20
C GLU A 258 7.07 12.20 5.88
N GLY A 259 6.55 12.89 6.90
CA GLY A 259 5.70 14.06 6.75
C GLY A 259 4.72 14.17 7.91
N SER A 260 3.90 15.21 7.87
CA SER A 260 2.83 15.45 8.84
C SER A 260 1.43 15.45 8.21
N GLY A 261 1.33 15.18 6.90
CA GLY A 261 0.05 15.04 6.23
C GLY A 261 -0.64 13.72 6.58
N GLY A 262 -1.88 13.59 6.10
CA GLY A 262 -2.66 12.38 6.31
C GLY A 262 -2.10 11.20 5.53
N ASP A 263 -1.71 11.41 4.28
CA ASP A 263 -1.40 10.34 3.34
C ASP A 263 -0.14 9.57 3.72
N GLU A 264 0.86 10.29 4.22
CA GLU A 264 2.16 9.77 4.64
C GLU A 264 2.04 8.73 5.76
N GLY A 265 0.89 8.70 6.46
CA GLY A 265 0.58 7.73 7.51
C GLY A 265 0.63 6.30 7.01
N LEU A 266 0.21 6.07 5.77
CA LEU A 266 0.06 4.74 5.19
C LEU A 266 1.38 4.21 4.60
N PHE A 267 2.35 5.09 4.32
CA PHE A 267 3.46 4.77 3.43
C PHE A 267 4.32 3.61 3.92
N LYS A 268 4.76 3.64 5.18
CA LYS A 268 5.52 2.53 5.79
C LYS A 268 4.74 1.22 5.83
N GLY A 269 3.41 1.27 5.98
CA GLY A 269 2.57 0.07 5.96
C GLY A 269 2.68 -0.68 4.63
N ILE A 270 2.61 0.06 3.53
CA ILE A 270 2.76 -0.48 2.17
C ILE A 270 4.16 -1.08 1.99
N PHE A 271 5.20 -0.43 2.51
CA PHE A 271 6.55 -1.00 2.53
C PHE A 271 6.58 -2.35 3.26
N TYR A 272 6.05 -2.42 4.49
CA TYR A 272 6.04 -3.67 5.26
C TYR A 272 5.37 -4.83 4.53
N ARG A 273 4.28 -4.58 3.78
CA ARG A 273 3.58 -5.62 3.00
C ARG A 273 4.52 -6.30 2.00
N TYR A 274 5.11 -5.52 1.10
CA TYR A 274 5.95 -6.09 0.02
C TYR A 274 7.36 -6.47 0.49
N PHE A 275 7.89 -5.79 1.51
CA PHE A 275 9.12 -6.20 2.15
C PHE A 275 8.99 -7.57 2.84
N THR A 276 7.81 -7.87 3.39
CA THR A 276 7.51 -9.21 3.93
C THR A 276 7.47 -10.28 2.85
N ASP A 277 6.95 -9.97 1.66
CA ASP A 277 7.00 -10.90 0.54
C ASP A 277 8.46 -11.19 0.10
N LEU A 278 9.35 -10.19 0.18
CA LEU A 278 10.78 -10.40 -0.07
C LEU A 278 11.42 -11.30 1.00
N ILE A 279 11.06 -11.11 2.27
CA ILE A 279 11.52 -11.97 3.38
C ILE A 279 11.10 -13.41 3.16
N GLU A 280 9.88 -13.67 2.70
CA GLU A 280 9.42 -15.03 2.41
C GLU A 280 10.11 -15.64 1.20
N GLU A 281 10.37 -14.86 0.15
CA GLU A 281 11.07 -15.33 -1.05
C GLU A 281 12.55 -15.66 -0.78
N THR A 282 13.22 -14.90 0.10
CA THR A 282 14.67 -15.01 0.35
C THR A 282 15.03 -15.76 1.64
N ALA A 283 14.07 -15.91 2.56
CA ALA A 283 14.30 -16.36 3.93
C ALA A 283 15.30 -15.50 4.74
N ASP A 284 15.50 -14.24 4.36
CA ASP A 284 16.46 -13.34 5.01
C ASP A 284 16.06 -13.06 6.47
N LYS A 285 16.96 -13.43 7.40
CA LYS A 285 16.72 -13.29 8.84
C LYS A 285 16.97 -11.88 9.35
N THR A 286 17.86 -11.11 8.72
CA THR A 286 18.12 -9.72 9.09
C THR A 286 16.89 -8.87 8.81
N TYR A 287 16.29 -9.06 7.63
CA TYR A 287 15.05 -8.38 7.24
C TYR A 287 13.87 -8.80 8.11
N ARG A 288 13.73 -10.10 8.39
CA ARG A 288 12.74 -10.61 9.34
C ARG A 288 12.89 -9.96 10.72
N ASP A 289 14.10 -9.92 11.25
CA ASP A 289 14.37 -9.38 12.58
C ASP A 289 14.11 -7.86 12.61
N PHE A 290 14.38 -7.13 11.52
CA PHE A 290 13.97 -5.73 11.42
C PHE A 290 12.45 -5.56 11.60
N VAL A 291 11.63 -6.35 10.90
CA VAL A 291 10.16 -6.27 11.04
C VAL A 291 9.69 -6.57 12.46
N LEU A 292 10.23 -7.63 13.07
CA LEU A 292 9.82 -8.02 14.42
C LEU A 292 10.28 -7.00 15.47
N ASN A 293 11.48 -6.46 15.34
CA ASN A 293 12.02 -5.48 16.28
C ASN A 293 11.32 -4.12 16.16
N SER A 294 11.00 -3.67 14.95
CA SER A 294 10.26 -2.43 14.74
C SER A 294 8.82 -2.54 15.26
N CYS A 295 8.16 -3.69 15.06
CA CYS A 295 6.85 -3.98 15.65
C CYS A 295 6.91 -4.04 17.19
N GLN A 296 8.02 -4.51 17.76
CA GLN A 296 8.23 -4.50 19.21
C GLN A 296 8.26 -3.07 19.75
N ILE A 297 8.98 -2.17 19.08
CA ILE A 297 9.01 -0.74 19.45
C ILE A 297 7.59 -0.14 19.37
N LEU A 298 6.85 -0.42 18.31
CA LEU A 298 5.46 0.03 18.12
C LEU A 298 4.53 -0.42 19.26
N VAL A 299 4.52 -1.71 19.61
CA VAL A 299 3.60 -2.21 20.65
C VAL A 299 3.97 -1.76 22.07
N GLU A 300 5.21 -1.33 22.30
CA GLU A 300 5.65 -0.75 23.57
C GLU A 300 5.21 0.70 23.74
N SER A 301 5.12 1.46 22.65
CA SER A 301 4.77 2.89 22.66
C SER A 301 3.27 3.16 22.47
N ALA A 302 2.58 2.39 21.63
CA ALA A 302 1.23 2.69 21.12
C ALA A 302 0.07 2.33 22.06
N LYS A 303 0.33 1.76 23.25
CA LYS A 303 -0.74 1.29 24.15
C LYS A 303 -1.57 2.45 24.72
N VAL A 304 -2.88 2.43 24.46
CA VAL A 304 -3.87 3.38 25.03
C VAL A 304 -5.11 2.60 25.47
N ASP A 305 -5.45 2.63 26.76
CA ASP A 305 -6.63 1.97 27.36
C ASP A 305 -6.81 0.49 26.97
N GLY A 306 -5.70 -0.24 26.81
CA GLY A 306 -5.71 -1.66 26.43
C GLY A 306 -5.80 -1.93 24.92
N TYR A 307 -5.88 -0.89 24.09
CA TYR A 307 -5.83 -0.92 22.63
C TYR A 307 -4.51 -0.33 22.11
N LEU A 308 -4.35 -0.29 20.80
CA LEU A 308 -3.19 0.31 20.13
C LEU A 308 -3.65 1.54 19.35
N LEU A 309 -3.14 2.73 19.67
CA LEU A 309 -3.32 3.91 18.84
C LEU A 309 -1.97 4.20 18.18
N MET A 310 -1.85 3.93 16.90
CA MET A 310 -0.56 3.85 16.22
C MET A 310 -0.33 5.11 15.37
N GLY A 311 0.62 5.94 15.80
CA GLY A 311 0.99 7.18 15.11
C GLY A 311 2.03 7.02 14.01
N MET A 312 2.50 8.15 13.48
CA MET A 312 3.57 8.20 12.47
C MET A 312 4.89 7.64 13.02
N ASN A 313 5.32 8.16 14.17
CA ASN A 313 6.54 7.76 14.84
C ASN A 313 6.27 6.61 15.81
N TRP A 314 6.81 5.44 15.51
CA TRP A 314 6.54 4.23 16.31
C TRP A 314 7.26 4.19 17.65
N LYS A 315 8.20 5.10 17.92
CA LYS A 315 8.90 5.19 19.21
C LYS A 315 8.21 6.14 20.18
N GLU A 316 7.43 7.08 19.66
CA GLU A 316 6.71 8.07 20.47
C GLU A 316 5.40 7.54 20.99
N LYS A 317 5.00 8.03 22.17
CA LYS A 317 3.66 7.78 22.68
C LYS A 317 2.63 8.50 21.80
N PRO A 318 1.41 7.94 21.64
CA PRO A 318 0.38 8.56 20.83
C PRO A 318 0.08 9.98 21.32
N SER A 319 0.17 10.94 20.40
CA SER A 319 -0.01 12.36 20.71
C SER A 319 -0.55 13.11 19.49
N GLY A 320 -1.20 14.25 19.76
CA GLY A 320 -1.77 15.09 18.71
C GLY A 320 -2.92 14.42 17.97
N LYS A 321 -3.10 14.83 16.71
CA LYS A 321 -4.15 14.38 15.80
C LYS A 321 -3.59 13.33 14.85
N ILE A 322 -4.05 12.10 14.97
CA ILE A 322 -3.51 10.94 14.25
C ILE A 322 -4.51 10.54 13.17
N PRO A 323 -4.11 10.50 11.88
CA PRO A 323 -4.96 9.98 10.81
C PRO A 323 -5.03 8.46 10.85
N TYR A 324 -6.15 7.85 10.45
CA TYR A 324 -6.24 6.38 10.44
C TYR A 324 -5.35 5.72 9.38
N SER A 325 -4.79 6.46 8.43
CA SER A 325 -3.70 5.97 7.57
C SER A 325 -2.49 5.50 8.38
N ALA A 326 -2.11 6.23 9.45
CA ALA A 326 -1.05 5.83 10.36
C ALA A 326 -1.45 4.56 11.14
N GLU A 327 -2.70 4.49 11.59
CA GLU A 327 -3.27 3.30 12.22
C GLU A 327 -3.17 2.08 11.28
N LEU A 328 -3.59 2.23 10.01
CA LEU A 328 -3.50 1.19 8.99
C LEU A 328 -2.06 0.70 8.80
N SER A 329 -1.07 1.60 8.81
CA SER A 329 0.33 1.18 8.67
C SER A 329 0.80 0.27 9.81
N GLY A 330 0.40 0.57 11.04
CA GLY A 330 0.67 -0.25 12.20
C GLY A 330 -0.10 -1.58 12.16
N MET A 331 -1.36 -1.56 11.73
CA MET A 331 -2.16 -2.78 11.53
C MET A 331 -1.50 -3.71 10.51
N ILE A 332 -1.09 -3.18 9.35
CA ILE A 332 -0.41 -3.95 8.29
C ILE A 332 0.88 -4.56 8.84
N ALA A 333 1.71 -3.77 9.52
CA ALA A 333 2.97 -4.25 10.08
C ALA A 333 2.77 -5.38 11.09
N LEU A 334 1.76 -5.29 11.96
CA LEU A 334 1.45 -6.34 12.93
C LEU A 334 0.88 -7.60 12.27
N GLU A 335 0.09 -7.48 11.20
CA GLU A 335 -0.32 -8.63 10.38
C GLU A 335 0.89 -9.29 9.71
N MET A 336 1.85 -8.51 9.22
CA MET A 336 3.09 -9.03 8.64
C MET A 336 3.97 -9.71 9.69
N ALA A 337 4.11 -9.13 10.89
CA ALA A 337 4.79 -9.77 12.01
C ALA A 337 4.12 -11.10 12.41
N ALA A 338 2.78 -11.15 12.41
CA ALA A 338 2.03 -12.38 12.66
C ALA A 338 2.18 -13.43 11.55
N LYS A 339 2.34 -13.00 10.29
CA LYS A 339 2.66 -13.87 9.16
C LYS A 339 4.06 -14.47 9.31
N LEU A 340 5.05 -13.65 9.68
CA LEU A 340 6.41 -14.09 9.94
C LEU A 340 6.54 -14.94 11.22
N GLU A 341 5.68 -14.79 12.23
CA GLU A 341 5.71 -15.62 13.44
C GLU A 341 5.55 -17.13 13.18
N ARG A 342 4.89 -17.48 12.07
CA ARG A 342 4.65 -18.87 11.64
C ARG A 342 5.90 -19.53 11.08
#